data_AF-A0A2N2C338-F1
#
_entry.id   AF-A0A2N2C338-F1
#
_cell.length_a   1.000
_cell.length_b   1.000
_cell.length_c   1.000
_cell.angle_alpha   90.00
_cell.angle_beta   90.00
_cell.angle_gamma   90.00
#
_symmetry.space_group_name_H-M   'P 1'
#
loop_
_entity.id
_entity.type
_entity.pdbx_description
1 polymer ?
#
loop_
_entity_poly.entity_id
_entity_poly.type
_entity_poly.pdbx_seq_one_letter_code
_entity_poly.pdbx_strand_id
1 'polypeptide(L)'
;MIDRFGRDINYLRVSVTDRCNYRCQYCMPHDGVKSMAHEDLLSFEEMYMVIHSFVSLGVKKVRLTGGEPLVRRGILGFIQSLSRIHALEDIALTTNGSLLKEMAADLKKSGLHRVNISLDTLNPDRFKRLTRGGTLQEVLDGITQAKNVGLTVKLNCVLNKDINFDEIRDFVQLSHDWKMDVRFIELMPIGENVDYALRHFVSTQEVLRLCPDLVATEAVDPSSPARYYRLPEAVGKVGLISPLSCNFCHDCNRIRLTPDGKLKPCLHNDMEIDLRTPLRNGENIMSYLMDAIAVKPEKHLLDQHQTIVRQMSQIGG
;
A
#
# COMPACT_ATOMS: atom_id res chain seq x y z
N MET A 1 -9.17 -12.37 -13.48
CA MET A 1 -9.18 -13.84 -13.27
C MET A 1 -10.10 -14.18 -12.14
N ILE A 2 -10.90 -15.25 -12.21
CA ILE A 2 -11.84 -15.59 -11.14
C ILE A 2 -11.23 -16.62 -10.19
N ASP A 3 -11.30 -16.38 -8.89
CA ASP A 3 -10.87 -17.36 -7.88
C ASP A 3 -12.01 -18.33 -7.46
N ARG A 4 -11.73 -19.21 -6.49
CA ARG A 4 -12.71 -20.21 -6.01
C ARG A 4 -13.96 -19.62 -5.34
N PHE A 5 -13.96 -18.33 -5.03
CA PHE A 5 -15.06 -17.63 -4.36
C PHE A 5 -15.75 -16.62 -5.29
N GLY A 6 -15.46 -16.65 -6.60
CA GLY A 6 -16.09 -15.76 -7.58
C GLY A 6 -15.48 -14.36 -7.67
N ARG A 7 -14.32 -14.12 -7.04
CA ARG A 7 -13.69 -12.79 -7.02
C ARG A 7 -12.85 -12.58 -8.27
N ASP A 8 -13.05 -11.44 -8.95
CA ASP A 8 -12.20 -11.05 -10.07
C ASP A 8 -10.87 -10.46 -9.60
N ILE A 9 -9.84 -11.29 -9.58
CA ILE A 9 -8.46 -10.93 -9.32
C ILE A 9 -7.90 -10.17 -10.53
N ASN A 10 -7.81 -8.86 -10.37
CA ASN A 10 -7.32 -7.93 -11.40
C ASN A 10 -6.32 -6.88 -10.87
N TYR A 11 -5.84 -7.06 -9.62
CA TYR A 11 -4.96 -6.12 -8.95
C TYR A 11 -3.73 -6.81 -8.35
N LEU A 12 -2.53 -6.48 -8.85
CA LEU A 12 -1.26 -6.93 -8.30
C LEU A 12 -0.58 -5.83 -7.48
N ARG A 13 -0.07 -6.19 -6.29
CA ARG A 13 0.76 -5.31 -5.47
C ARG A 13 2.18 -5.86 -5.39
N VAL A 14 3.15 -5.07 -5.79
CA VAL A 14 4.55 -5.49 -5.97
C VAL A 14 5.44 -4.73 -5.00
N SER A 15 6.01 -5.46 -4.04
CA SER A 15 7.05 -4.95 -3.17
C SER A 15 8.37 -4.95 -3.94
N VAL A 16 8.85 -3.76 -4.33
CA VAL A 16 10.08 -3.66 -5.12
C VAL A 16 11.33 -3.74 -4.25
N THR A 17 11.24 -3.56 -2.94
CA THR A 17 12.42 -3.64 -2.05
C THR A 17 11.97 -3.87 -0.63
N ASP A 18 12.83 -4.42 0.21
CA ASP A 18 12.68 -4.49 1.66
C ASP A 18 13.30 -3.27 2.39
N ARG A 19 14.02 -2.41 1.67
CA ARG A 19 14.71 -1.24 2.23
C ARG A 19 13.77 -0.06 2.40
N CYS A 20 13.95 0.69 3.48
CA CYS A 20 13.24 1.94 3.74
C CYS A 20 14.19 2.98 4.35
N ASN A 21 14.01 4.25 3.99
CA ASN A 21 14.72 5.38 4.59
C ASN A 21 14.12 5.82 5.93
N TYR A 22 12.97 5.28 6.34
CA TYR A 22 12.39 5.44 7.68
C TYR A 22 12.38 4.13 8.47
N ARG A 23 12.11 4.22 9.78
CA ARG A 23 12.00 3.09 10.72
C ARG A 23 10.74 3.22 11.58
N CYS A 24 9.58 3.35 10.92
CA CYS A 24 8.31 3.65 11.59
C CYS A 24 7.97 2.62 12.69
N GLN A 25 7.54 3.09 13.86
CA GLN A 25 7.34 2.26 15.05
C GLN A 25 6.40 1.07 14.85
N TYR A 26 5.33 1.23 14.06
CA TYR A 26 4.37 0.15 13.79
C TYR A 26 4.76 -0.77 12.62
N CYS A 27 5.81 -0.42 11.86
CA CYS A 27 6.20 -1.12 10.63
C CYS A 27 7.50 -1.90 10.80
N MET A 28 8.47 -1.36 11.55
CA MET A 28 9.78 -1.97 11.78
C MET A 28 10.18 -1.93 13.25
N PRO A 29 10.84 -2.97 13.78
CA PRO A 29 11.40 -2.96 15.13
C PRO A 29 12.44 -1.84 15.28
N HIS A 30 12.79 -1.52 16.53
CA HIS A 30 13.70 -0.40 16.85
C HIS A 30 15.03 -0.48 16.09
N ASP A 31 15.63 -1.67 16.05
CA ASP A 31 16.92 -1.90 15.40
C ASP A 31 16.82 -2.04 13.87
N GLY A 32 15.59 -1.93 13.34
CA GLY A 32 15.28 -2.14 11.94
C GLY A 32 15.23 -3.61 11.54
N VAL A 33 14.97 -3.86 10.25
CA VAL A 33 15.00 -5.21 9.67
C VAL A 33 16.30 -5.37 8.90
N LYS A 34 16.97 -6.51 9.05
CA LYS A 34 18.17 -6.84 8.27
C LYS A 34 17.81 -6.82 6.79
N SER A 35 18.47 -5.94 6.03
CA SER A 35 18.22 -5.86 4.60
C SER A 35 18.70 -7.11 3.88
N MET A 36 17.94 -7.52 2.87
CA MET A 36 18.26 -8.62 1.99
C MET A 36 19.52 -8.33 1.16
N ALA A 37 20.23 -9.40 0.81
CA ALA A 37 21.30 -9.32 -0.17
C ALA A 37 20.72 -9.00 -1.55
N HIS A 38 21.52 -8.37 -2.41
CA HIS A 38 21.06 -7.99 -3.74
C HIS A 38 20.62 -9.20 -4.58
N GLU A 39 21.33 -10.32 -4.46
CA GLU A 39 21.04 -11.59 -5.12
C GLU A 39 19.74 -12.26 -4.65
N ASP A 40 19.27 -11.91 -3.45
CA ASP A 40 18.04 -12.46 -2.90
C ASP A 40 16.78 -11.74 -3.40
N LEU A 41 16.95 -10.50 -3.88
CA LEU A 41 15.86 -9.70 -4.44
C LEU A 41 15.59 -10.10 -5.89
N LEU A 42 14.32 -10.02 -6.29
CA LEU A 42 14.00 -10.07 -7.71
C LEU A 42 14.56 -8.83 -8.42
N SER A 43 15.20 -9.02 -9.56
CA SER A 43 15.60 -7.95 -10.48
C SER A 43 14.36 -7.27 -11.08
N PHE A 44 14.55 -6.10 -11.70
CA PHE A 44 13.41 -5.44 -12.36
C PHE A 44 12.96 -6.19 -13.61
N GLU A 45 13.87 -6.90 -14.26
CA GLU A 45 13.60 -7.77 -15.39
C GLU A 45 12.75 -8.97 -14.96
N GLU A 46 13.11 -9.63 -13.85
CA GLU A 46 12.33 -10.72 -13.25
C GLU A 46 10.94 -10.21 -12.82
N MET A 47 10.86 -9.06 -12.14
CA MET A 47 9.57 -8.45 -11.76
C MET A 47 8.72 -8.08 -12.99
N TYR A 48 9.34 -7.58 -14.06
CA TYR A 48 8.66 -7.27 -15.31
C TYR A 48 8.03 -8.52 -15.92
N MET A 49 8.76 -9.64 -15.98
CA MET A 49 8.23 -10.91 -16.48
C MET A 49 7.01 -11.39 -15.69
N VAL A 50 7.06 -11.29 -14.35
CA VAL A 50 5.93 -11.66 -13.49
C VAL A 50 4.72 -10.75 -13.73
N ILE A 51 4.93 -9.43 -13.72
CA ILE A 51 3.85 -8.46 -13.94
C ILE A 51 3.23 -8.65 -15.32
N HIS A 52 4.06 -8.79 -16.36
CA HIS A 52 3.59 -9.01 -17.72
C HIS A 52 2.75 -10.29 -17.82
N SER A 53 3.17 -11.38 -17.17
CA SER A 53 2.41 -12.64 -17.14
C SER A 53 1.06 -12.48 -16.43
N PHE A 54 1.01 -11.75 -15.31
CA PHE A 54 -0.25 -11.41 -14.64
C PHE A 54 -1.17 -10.54 -15.50
N VAL A 55 -0.61 -9.57 -16.22
CA VAL A 55 -1.38 -8.69 -17.12
C VAL A 55 -1.98 -9.51 -18.27
N SER A 56 -1.22 -10.45 -18.84
CA SER A 56 -1.73 -11.40 -19.85
C SER A 56 -2.88 -12.27 -19.35
N LEU A 57 -2.97 -12.49 -18.03
CA LEU A 57 -4.09 -13.19 -17.41
C LEU A 57 -5.25 -12.27 -17.01
N GLY A 58 -5.14 -10.96 -17.20
CA GLY A 58 -6.22 -9.99 -16.95
C GLY A 58 -6.02 -9.10 -15.72
N VAL A 59 -4.82 -9.06 -15.13
CA VAL A 59 -4.49 -7.98 -14.18
C VAL A 59 -4.45 -6.65 -14.93
N LYS A 60 -5.17 -5.66 -14.41
CA LYS A 60 -5.29 -4.32 -15.01
C LYS A 60 -4.62 -3.24 -14.18
N LYS A 61 -4.37 -3.50 -12.90
CA LYS A 61 -3.84 -2.53 -11.95
C LYS A 61 -2.59 -3.08 -11.27
N VAL A 62 -1.53 -2.28 -11.21
CA VAL A 62 -0.30 -2.60 -10.47
C VAL A 62 -0.02 -1.50 -9.46
N ARG A 63 0.23 -1.90 -8.21
CA ARG A 63 0.72 -1.00 -7.15
C ARG A 63 2.14 -1.35 -6.77
N LEU A 64 3.05 -0.44 -7.02
CA LEU A 64 4.42 -0.51 -6.54
C LEU A 64 4.49 -0.02 -5.09
N THR A 65 5.22 -0.75 -4.27
CA THR A 65 5.42 -0.54 -2.83
C THR A 65 6.79 -1.13 -2.46
N GLY A 66 7.08 -1.34 -1.17
CA GLY A 66 8.34 -1.89 -0.70
C GLY A 66 8.39 -1.91 0.82
N GLY A 67 9.59 -1.70 1.36
CA GLY A 67 9.78 -0.64 2.35
C GLY A 67 9.43 0.71 1.71
N GLU A 68 10.43 1.46 1.24
CA GLU A 68 10.22 2.67 0.44
C GLU A 68 10.65 2.43 -1.02
N PRO A 69 9.72 2.36 -1.99
CA PRO A 69 10.07 2.04 -3.38
C PRO A 69 11.03 3.05 -4.02
N LEU A 70 10.98 4.32 -3.62
CA LEU A 70 11.82 5.38 -4.21
C LEU A 70 13.30 5.28 -3.84
N VAL A 71 13.68 4.47 -2.84
CA VAL A 71 15.10 4.21 -2.54
C VAL A 71 15.72 3.17 -3.47
N ARG A 72 14.92 2.40 -4.22
CA ARG A 72 15.44 1.38 -5.14
C ARG A 72 15.91 2.04 -6.44
N ARG A 73 17.23 2.08 -6.64
CA ARG A 73 17.85 2.58 -7.88
C ARG A 73 17.28 1.87 -9.11
N GLY A 74 16.94 2.65 -10.14
CA GLY A 74 16.34 2.16 -11.39
C GLY A 74 14.82 2.18 -11.43
N ILE A 75 14.14 2.57 -10.34
CA ILE A 75 12.66 2.58 -10.26
C ILE A 75 12.00 3.41 -11.38
N LEU A 76 12.60 4.51 -11.81
CA LEU A 76 12.08 5.34 -12.90
C LEU A 76 12.05 4.58 -14.24
N GLY A 77 13.12 3.85 -14.56
CA GLY A 77 13.20 3.02 -15.76
C GLY A 77 12.24 1.83 -15.69
N PHE A 78 12.09 1.24 -14.51
CA PHE A 78 11.14 0.15 -14.31
C PHE A 78 9.69 0.60 -14.53
N ILE A 79 9.28 1.74 -13.95
CA ILE A 79 7.95 2.32 -14.19
C ILE A 79 7.74 2.62 -15.68
N GLN A 80 8.76 3.15 -16.35
CA GLN A 80 8.71 3.41 -17.79
C GLN A 80 8.54 2.14 -18.63
N SER A 81 9.17 1.03 -18.24
CA SER A 81 8.95 -0.26 -18.90
C SER A 81 7.52 -0.76 -18.67
N LEU A 82 7.00 -0.65 -17.45
CA LEU A 82 5.63 -1.06 -17.14
C LEU A 82 4.57 -0.24 -17.88
N SER A 83 4.77 1.07 -18.03
CA SER A 83 3.80 1.96 -18.70
C SER A 83 3.65 1.69 -20.20
N ARG A 84 4.56 0.90 -20.79
CA ARG A 84 4.47 0.45 -22.19
C ARG A 84 3.59 -0.80 -22.35
N ILE A 85 3.18 -1.45 -21.26
CA ILE A 85 2.30 -2.61 -21.31
C ILE A 85 0.87 -2.11 -21.57
N HIS A 86 0.39 -2.22 -22.81
CA HIS A 86 -0.89 -1.62 -23.23
C HIS A 86 -2.11 -2.10 -22.42
N ALA A 87 -2.13 -3.36 -21.99
CA ALA A 87 -3.22 -3.93 -21.19
C ALA A 87 -3.16 -3.55 -19.70
N LEU A 88 -2.09 -2.87 -19.25
CA LEU A 88 -1.96 -2.38 -17.88
C LEU A 88 -2.57 -0.97 -17.78
N GLU A 89 -3.79 -0.89 -17.23
CA GLU A 89 -4.59 0.34 -17.19
C GLU A 89 -4.15 1.34 -16.11
N ASP A 90 -3.54 0.88 -15.01
CA ASP A 90 -3.12 1.77 -13.92
C ASP A 90 -1.85 1.29 -13.22
N ILE A 91 -0.92 2.24 -13.05
CA ILE A 91 0.28 2.11 -12.23
C ILE A 91 0.18 3.13 -11.10
N ALA A 92 0.16 2.62 -9.87
CA ALA A 92 0.16 3.41 -8.66
C ALA A 92 1.41 3.14 -7.82
N LEU A 93 1.90 4.15 -7.11
CA LEU A 93 2.98 4.03 -6.15
C LEU A 93 2.45 4.25 -4.73
N THR A 94 2.90 3.49 -3.75
CA THR A 94 2.76 3.81 -2.32
C THR A 94 4.13 4.19 -1.77
N THR A 95 4.27 5.38 -1.19
CA THR A 95 5.54 5.94 -0.72
C THR A 95 5.32 6.74 0.58
N ASN A 96 6.35 6.93 1.39
CA ASN A 96 6.34 7.87 2.51
C ASN A 96 6.44 9.33 2.05
N GLY A 97 6.71 9.58 0.77
CA GLY A 97 6.66 10.91 0.14
C GLY A 97 7.92 11.76 0.28
N SER A 98 8.89 11.36 1.11
CA SER A 98 10.11 12.13 1.38
C SER A 98 10.96 12.44 0.14
N LEU A 99 10.95 11.55 -0.86
CA LEU A 99 11.71 11.69 -2.10
C LEU A 99 10.89 12.29 -3.26
N LEU A 100 9.61 12.60 -3.05
CA LEU A 100 8.74 13.08 -4.14
C LEU A 100 9.09 14.49 -4.60
N LYS A 101 9.65 15.34 -3.73
CA LYS A 101 10.07 16.71 -4.12
C LYS A 101 11.05 16.68 -5.29
N GLU A 102 11.96 15.70 -5.27
CA GLU A 102 12.98 15.54 -6.30
C GLU A 102 12.48 14.66 -7.46
N MET A 103 11.72 13.60 -7.16
CA MET A 103 11.43 12.55 -8.14
C MET A 103 10.07 12.68 -8.86
N ALA A 104 9.12 13.48 -8.36
CA ALA A 104 7.74 13.47 -8.87
C ALA A 104 7.62 13.81 -10.36
N ALA A 105 8.41 14.76 -10.85
CA ALA A 105 8.39 15.15 -12.27
C ALA A 105 8.80 13.97 -13.17
N ASP A 106 9.86 13.26 -12.80
CA ASP A 106 10.36 12.15 -13.59
C ASP A 106 9.48 10.90 -13.43
N LEU A 107 8.89 10.67 -12.25
CA LEU A 107 7.86 9.65 -12.05
C LEU A 107 6.67 9.86 -12.99
N LYS A 108 6.18 11.11 -13.11
CA LYS A 108 5.10 11.46 -14.04
C LYS A 108 5.50 11.19 -15.50
N LYS A 109 6.70 11.61 -15.90
CA LYS A 109 7.23 11.37 -17.27
C LYS A 109 7.40 9.88 -17.58
N SER A 110 7.76 9.06 -16.59
CA SER A 110 7.84 7.60 -16.74
C SER A 110 6.47 6.93 -16.92
N GLY A 111 5.36 7.67 -16.78
CA GLY A 111 4.00 7.14 -16.95
C GLY A 111 3.30 6.79 -15.64
N LEU A 112 3.81 7.24 -14.48
CA LEU A 112 3.08 7.09 -13.22
C LEU A 112 1.83 7.98 -13.21
N HIS A 113 0.68 7.41 -12.83
CA HIS A 113 -0.57 8.16 -12.77
C HIS A 113 -0.87 8.75 -11.39
N ARG A 114 -0.58 7.98 -10.33
CA ARG A 114 -0.98 8.33 -8.97
C ARG A 114 -0.02 7.85 -7.89
N VAL A 115 0.03 8.62 -6.81
CA VAL A 115 0.81 8.32 -5.61
C VAL A 115 -0.12 8.26 -4.40
N ASN A 116 0.07 7.22 -3.57
CA ASN A 116 -0.49 7.13 -2.24
C ASN A 116 0.62 7.43 -1.25
N ILE A 117 0.45 8.50 -0.48
CA ILE A 117 1.47 8.98 0.45
C ILE A 117 1.05 8.57 1.87
N SER A 118 1.94 7.88 2.58
CA SER A 118 1.73 7.52 3.99
C SER A 118 2.17 8.68 4.88
N LEU A 119 1.22 9.26 5.63
CA LEU A 119 1.46 10.34 6.57
C LEU A 119 0.52 10.19 7.76
N ASP A 120 1.08 9.96 8.94
CA ASP A 120 0.30 9.57 10.11
C ASP A 120 0.23 10.66 11.19
N THR A 121 0.85 11.82 11.01
CA THR A 121 0.72 12.97 11.94
C THR A 121 1.13 14.26 11.23
N LEU A 122 0.48 15.37 11.57
CA LEU A 122 0.79 16.71 11.07
C LEU A 122 1.68 17.48 12.05
N ASN A 123 1.98 16.89 13.20
CA ASN A 123 2.92 17.44 14.17
C ASN A 123 4.38 17.00 13.86
N PRO A 124 5.32 17.94 13.63
CA PRO A 124 6.70 17.61 13.29
C PRO A 124 7.43 16.73 14.32
N ASP A 125 7.22 16.97 15.62
CA ASP A 125 7.89 16.21 16.67
C ASP A 125 7.34 14.79 16.79
N ARG A 126 6.01 14.63 16.67
CA ARG A 126 5.37 13.29 16.59
C ARG A 126 5.83 12.55 15.35
N PHE A 127 5.92 13.23 14.20
CA PHE A 127 6.39 12.64 12.95
C PHE A 127 7.82 12.12 13.10
N LYS A 128 8.72 12.95 13.63
CA LYS A 128 10.13 12.58 13.87
C LYS A 128 10.25 11.39 14.81
N ARG A 129 9.47 11.35 15.91
CA ARG A 129 9.43 10.21 16.83
C ARG A 129 8.88 8.94 16.18
N LEU A 130 7.78 9.06 15.44
CA LEU A 130 7.11 7.94 14.78
C LEU A 130 8.02 7.28 13.74
N THR A 131 8.63 8.09 12.87
CA THR A 131 9.50 7.64 11.76
C THR A 131 10.93 7.31 12.20
N ARG A 132 11.29 7.69 13.43
CA ARG A 132 12.63 7.65 14.03
C ARG A 132 13.66 8.44 13.22
N GLY A 133 13.34 9.70 12.94
CA GLY A 133 14.28 10.67 12.37
C GLY A 133 13.84 11.36 11.09
N GLY A 134 12.65 11.05 10.55
CA GLY A 134 12.12 11.71 9.36
C GLY A 134 11.69 13.16 9.60
N THR A 135 11.60 13.92 8.52
CA THR A 135 11.20 15.34 8.51
C THR A 135 9.84 15.50 7.84
N LEU A 136 8.86 16.02 8.58
CA LEU A 136 7.51 16.22 8.04
C LEU A 136 7.50 17.13 6.80
N GLN A 137 8.30 18.20 6.82
CA GLN A 137 8.36 19.18 5.73
C GLN A 137 8.77 18.55 4.39
N GLU A 138 9.65 17.54 4.39
CA GLU A 138 10.05 16.82 3.17
C GLU A 138 8.85 16.14 2.51
N VAL A 139 7.97 15.55 3.32
CA VAL A 139 6.74 14.90 2.85
C VAL A 139 5.74 15.93 2.32
N LEU A 140 5.54 17.05 3.02
CA LEU A 140 4.63 18.12 2.60
C LEU A 140 5.08 18.78 1.28
N ASP A 141 6.39 19.03 1.15
CA ASP A 141 7.00 19.51 -0.09
C ASP A 141 6.82 18.48 -1.22
N GLY A 142 6.98 17.20 -0.91
CA GLY A 142 6.77 16.09 -1.84
C GLY A 142 5.33 15.98 -2.33
N ILE A 143 4.34 16.12 -1.43
CA ILE A 143 2.91 16.17 -1.78
C ILE A 143 2.65 17.35 -2.73
N THR A 144 3.16 18.53 -2.38
CA THR A 144 3.00 19.75 -3.17
C THR A 144 3.56 19.56 -4.58
N GLN A 145 4.79 19.03 -4.68
CA GLN A 145 5.41 18.79 -5.97
C GLN A 145 4.67 17.74 -6.80
N ALA A 146 4.22 16.65 -6.18
CA ALA A 146 3.43 15.62 -6.86
C ALA A 146 2.15 16.20 -7.48
N LYS A 147 1.45 17.08 -6.76
CA LYS A 147 0.28 17.80 -7.28
C LYS A 147 0.66 18.76 -8.41
N ASN A 148 1.74 19.52 -8.27
CA ASN A 148 2.19 20.50 -9.27
C ASN A 148 2.49 19.85 -10.63
N VAL A 149 3.05 18.64 -10.64
CA VAL A 149 3.32 17.88 -11.88
C VAL A 149 2.11 17.09 -12.39
N GLY A 150 0.94 17.23 -11.74
CA GLY A 150 -0.31 16.59 -12.15
C GLY A 150 -0.39 15.09 -11.84
N LEU A 151 0.30 14.60 -10.80
CA LEU A 151 0.00 13.28 -10.24
C LEU A 151 -1.27 13.36 -9.39
N THR A 152 -2.12 12.33 -9.48
CA THR A 152 -3.22 12.19 -8.51
C THR A 152 -2.62 11.77 -7.17
N VAL A 153 -2.87 12.56 -6.13
CA VAL A 153 -2.36 12.29 -4.77
C VAL A 153 -3.48 11.80 -3.88
N LYS A 154 -3.19 10.75 -3.10
CA LYS A 154 -4.04 10.29 -2.00
C LYS A 154 -3.21 10.17 -0.73
N LEU A 155 -3.75 10.59 0.40
CA LEU A 155 -3.12 10.44 1.70
C LEU A 155 -3.64 9.18 2.39
N ASN A 156 -2.74 8.43 3.01
CA ASN A 156 -3.05 7.32 3.90
C ASN A 156 -2.54 7.66 5.29
N CYS A 157 -3.44 7.61 6.28
CA CYS A 157 -3.15 7.82 7.68
C CYS A 157 -3.59 6.57 8.45
N VAL A 158 -2.64 5.85 9.04
CA VAL A 158 -2.93 4.74 9.94
C VAL A 158 -3.32 5.31 11.29
N LEU A 159 -4.55 5.03 11.74
CA LEU A 159 -5.04 5.54 13.02
C LEU A 159 -4.28 4.89 14.17
N ASN A 160 -3.82 5.73 15.09
CA ASN A 160 -3.10 5.31 16.26
C ASN A 160 -3.50 6.18 17.45
N LYS A 161 -3.95 5.51 18.51
CA LYS A 161 -4.53 6.11 19.72
C LYS A 161 -3.64 7.21 20.33
N ASP A 162 -2.34 7.00 20.36
CA ASP A 162 -1.40 7.87 21.10
C ASP A 162 -0.60 8.81 20.17
N ILE A 163 -0.83 8.73 18.86
CA ILE A 163 -0.08 9.52 17.87
C ILE A 163 -0.97 10.58 17.20
N ASN A 164 -2.14 10.19 16.69
CA ASN A 164 -2.90 11.05 15.78
C ASN A 164 -4.41 11.06 16.02
N PHE A 165 -4.87 10.49 17.14
CA PHE A 165 -6.29 10.48 17.48
C PHE A 165 -6.87 11.90 17.60
N ASP A 166 -6.09 12.82 18.16
CA ASP A 166 -6.43 14.24 18.28
C ASP A 166 -6.32 15.02 16.96
N GLU A 167 -5.63 14.48 15.94
CA GLU A 167 -5.44 15.10 14.62
C GLU A 167 -6.48 14.62 13.58
N ILE A 168 -7.43 13.74 13.95
CA ILE A 168 -8.42 13.17 13.01
C ILE A 168 -9.16 14.26 12.23
N ARG A 169 -9.62 15.32 12.92
CA ARG A 169 -10.34 16.43 12.29
C ARG A 169 -9.44 17.20 11.33
N ASP A 170 -8.18 17.41 11.69
CA ASP A 170 -7.21 18.12 10.86
C ASP A 170 -6.93 17.34 9.56
N PHE A 171 -6.76 16.02 9.66
CA PHE A 171 -6.64 15.15 8.49
C PHE A 171 -7.89 15.15 7.61
N VAL A 172 -9.09 15.12 8.20
CA VAL A 172 -10.35 15.23 7.45
C VAL A 172 -10.41 16.57 6.70
N GLN A 173 -9.99 17.66 7.32
CA GLN A 173 -9.96 18.99 6.72
C GLN A 173 -9.03 19.08 5.49
N LEU A 174 -7.95 18.29 5.43
CA LEU A 174 -7.08 18.23 4.24
C LEU A 174 -7.82 17.79 2.97
N SER A 175 -8.92 17.03 3.09
CA SER A 175 -9.74 16.64 1.93
C SER A 175 -10.37 17.84 1.23
N HIS A 176 -10.66 18.90 1.98
CA HIS A 176 -11.14 20.17 1.50
C HIS A 176 -9.96 21.06 1.08
N ASP A 177 -9.06 21.37 2.01
CA ASP A 177 -8.02 22.40 1.84
C ASP A 177 -7.02 22.04 0.74
N TRP A 178 -6.66 20.75 0.67
CA TRP A 178 -5.70 20.25 -0.31
C TRP A 178 -6.39 19.53 -1.47
N LYS A 179 -7.72 19.50 -1.53
CA LYS A 179 -8.48 18.91 -2.64
C LYS A 179 -7.99 17.51 -3.03
N MET A 180 -7.71 16.66 -2.03
CA MET A 180 -7.19 15.31 -2.23
C MET A 180 -7.94 14.28 -1.38
N ASP A 181 -7.89 13.01 -1.77
CA ASP A 181 -8.48 11.96 -0.92
C ASP A 181 -7.61 11.72 0.32
N VAL A 182 -8.23 11.64 1.49
CA VAL A 182 -7.59 11.25 2.75
C VAL A 182 -8.20 9.94 3.22
N ARG A 183 -7.38 8.96 3.53
CA ARG A 183 -7.86 7.64 3.97
C ARG A 183 -7.33 7.27 5.32
N PHE A 184 -8.24 6.94 6.22
CA PHE A 184 -7.94 6.38 7.52
C PHE A 184 -7.94 4.87 7.44
N ILE A 185 -6.91 4.26 8.02
CA ILE A 185 -6.68 2.83 8.01
C ILE A 185 -6.58 2.34 9.45
N GLU A 186 -7.30 1.28 9.81
CA GLU A 186 -7.12 0.65 11.11
C GLU A 186 -5.74 0.00 11.20
N LEU A 187 -5.10 0.19 12.35
CA LEU A 187 -3.80 -0.41 12.63
C LEU A 187 -3.93 -1.94 12.72
N MET A 188 -3.29 -2.65 11.79
CA MET A 188 -3.37 -4.11 11.69
C MET A 188 -2.29 -4.81 12.53
N PRO A 189 -2.64 -5.85 13.31
CA PRO A 189 -1.67 -6.64 14.05
C PRO A 189 -0.94 -7.60 13.12
N ILE A 190 0.29 -7.25 12.72
CA ILE A 190 1.12 -8.04 11.79
C ILE A 190 2.54 -8.21 12.36
N GLY A 191 3.10 -9.41 12.18
CA GLY A 191 4.49 -9.70 12.51
C GLY A 191 4.78 -9.57 13.99
N GLU A 192 5.89 -8.89 14.32
CA GLU A 192 6.33 -8.69 15.71
C GLU A 192 5.59 -7.53 16.40
N ASN A 193 4.83 -6.72 15.65
CA ASN A 193 4.16 -5.53 16.16
C ASN A 193 2.70 -5.78 16.58
N VAL A 194 2.33 -7.03 16.83
CA VAL A 194 0.95 -7.42 17.18
C VAL A 194 0.50 -6.75 18.47
N ASP A 195 1.28 -6.84 19.54
CA ASP A 195 0.94 -6.23 20.83
C ASP A 195 0.85 -4.71 20.75
N TYR A 196 1.74 -4.10 19.97
CA TYR A 196 1.70 -2.66 19.69
C TYR A 196 0.39 -2.29 18.97
N ALA A 197 0.07 -3.01 17.90
CA ALA A 197 -1.12 -2.73 17.10
C ALA A 197 -2.41 -2.84 17.91
N LEU A 198 -2.54 -3.87 18.75
CA LEU A 198 -3.71 -4.06 19.61
C LEU A 198 -3.82 -2.98 20.68
N ARG A 199 -2.70 -2.57 21.30
CA ARG A 199 -2.69 -1.53 22.34
C ARG A 199 -3.07 -0.15 21.80
N HIS A 200 -2.64 0.16 20.58
CA HIS A 200 -2.81 1.47 19.95
C HIS A 200 -3.95 1.51 18.93
N PHE A 201 -4.76 0.45 18.86
CA PHE A 201 -5.88 0.32 17.94
C PHE A 201 -6.92 1.43 18.14
N VAL A 202 -7.40 1.96 17.01
CA VAL A 202 -8.53 2.88 16.93
C VAL A 202 -9.39 2.42 15.76
N SER A 203 -10.69 2.23 16.02
CA SER A 203 -11.63 1.94 14.94
C SER A 203 -11.82 3.16 14.06
N THR A 204 -11.89 2.94 12.76
CA THR A 204 -12.27 3.98 11.79
C THR A 204 -13.64 4.61 12.06
N GLN A 205 -14.51 3.98 12.85
CA GLN A 205 -15.79 4.58 13.28
C GLN A 205 -15.61 5.84 14.13
N GLU A 206 -14.47 5.98 14.81
CA GLU A 206 -14.15 7.20 15.56
C GLU A 206 -14.04 8.42 14.63
N VAL A 207 -13.68 8.22 13.36
CA VAL A 207 -13.67 9.31 12.36
C VAL A 207 -15.07 9.86 12.14
N LEU A 208 -16.08 8.99 12.02
CA LEU A 208 -17.48 9.42 11.85
C LEU A 208 -18.04 10.03 13.13
N ARG A 209 -17.67 9.48 14.30
CA ARG A 209 -18.07 10.04 15.61
C ARG A 209 -17.52 11.45 15.82
N LEU A 210 -16.27 11.68 15.43
CA LEU A 210 -15.61 12.98 15.57
C LEU A 210 -15.99 13.93 14.44
N CYS A 211 -16.34 13.44 13.25
CA CYS A 211 -16.68 14.27 12.09
C CYS A 211 -18.11 13.95 11.62
N PRO A 212 -19.15 14.38 12.36
CA PRO A 212 -20.54 14.04 12.05
C PRO A 212 -21.04 14.63 10.72
N ASP A 213 -20.34 15.64 10.19
CA ASP A 213 -20.67 16.28 8.90
C ASP A 213 -20.25 15.44 7.68
N LEU A 214 -19.57 14.30 7.89
CA LEU A 214 -19.19 13.39 6.81
C LEU A 214 -20.41 12.67 6.24
N VAL A 215 -20.73 12.94 4.98
CA VAL A 215 -21.82 12.29 4.26
C VAL A 215 -21.28 11.12 3.43
N ALA A 216 -21.91 9.95 3.55
CA ALA A 216 -21.53 8.78 2.77
C ALA A 216 -21.66 9.06 1.26
N THR A 217 -20.70 8.55 0.48
CA THR A 217 -20.72 8.65 -0.98
C THR A 217 -21.04 7.30 -1.60
N GLU A 218 -21.60 7.29 -2.80
CA GLU A 218 -21.86 6.06 -3.54
C GLU A 218 -20.56 5.31 -3.84
N ALA A 219 -20.60 3.99 -3.66
CA ALA A 219 -19.48 3.11 -3.98
C ALA A 219 -19.33 2.99 -5.50
N VAL A 220 -18.22 3.53 -6.03
CA VAL A 220 -17.90 3.48 -7.47
C VAL A 220 -17.23 2.16 -7.85
N ASP A 221 -16.42 1.59 -6.95
CA ASP A 221 -15.69 0.33 -7.16
C ASP A 221 -15.92 -0.58 -5.94
N PRO A 222 -16.70 -1.67 -6.07
CA PRO A 222 -16.98 -2.57 -4.94
C PRO A 222 -15.71 -3.27 -4.42
N SER A 223 -14.65 -3.38 -5.23
CA SER A 223 -13.37 -3.99 -4.81
C SER A 223 -12.48 -3.03 -3.98
N SER A 224 -12.87 -1.76 -3.90
CA SER A 224 -12.21 -0.77 -3.06
C SER A 224 -12.34 -1.18 -1.59
N PRO A 225 -11.24 -1.28 -0.83
CA PRO A 225 -11.31 -1.57 0.60
C PRO A 225 -11.80 -0.36 1.41
N ALA A 226 -11.85 0.83 0.80
CA ALA A 226 -12.26 2.06 1.44
C ALA A 226 -13.75 2.33 1.21
N ARG A 227 -14.49 2.56 2.28
CA ARG A 227 -15.81 3.21 2.24
C ARG A 227 -15.62 4.71 2.26
N TYR A 228 -16.19 5.41 1.28
CA TYR A 228 -15.93 6.82 1.07
C TYR A 228 -17.06 7.70 1.60
N TYR A 229 -16.66 8.77 2.25
CA TYR A 229 -17.47 9.87 2.74
C TYR A 229 -16.92 11.18 2.16
N ARG A 230 -17.68 12.26 2.30
CA ARG A 230 -17.28 13.59 1.84
C ARG A 230 -17.80 14.64 2.82
N LEU A 231 -16.96 15.61 3.13
CA LEU A 231 -17.43 16.86 3.76
C LEU A 231 -18.24 17.67 2.73
N PRO A 232 -19.23 18.46 3.17
CA PRO A 232 -19.86 19.46 2.30
C PRO A 232 -18.81 20.31 1.59
N GLU A 233 -19.00 20.57 0.29
CA GLU A 233 -18.13 21.41 -0.55
C GLU A 233 -16.69 20.90 -0.78
N ALA A 234 -16.26 19.83 -0.11
CA ALA A 234 -14.94 19.24 -0.31
C ALA A 234 -14.83 18.54 -1.68
N VAL A 235 -13.73 18.82 -2.39
CA VAL A 235 -13.39 18.12 -3.64
C VAL A 235 -12.89 16.70 -3.36
N GLY A 236 -12.01 16.56 -2.37
CA GLY A 236 -11.47 15.27 -1.94
C GLY A 236 -12.48 14.46 -1.12
N LYS A 237 -12.26 13.15 -1.05
CA LYS A 237 -13.08 12.23 -0.23
C LYS A 237 -12.33 11.78 1.01
N VAL A 238 -13.07 11.43 2.05
CA VAL A 238 -12.55 10.75 3.24
C VAL A 238 -12.87 9.27 3.13
N GLY A 239 -11.87 8.41 3.02
CA GLY A 239 -12.05 6.95 2.94
C GLY A 239 -11.73 6.25 4.26
N LEU A 240 -12.56 5.29 4.65
CA LEU A 240 -12.34 4.45 5.84
C LEU A 240 -12.01 3.03 5.39
N ILE A 241 -10.81 2.56 5.73
CA ILE A 241 -10.32 1.20 5.45
C ILE A 241 -10.27 0.44 6.77
N SER A 242 -11.20 -0.51 6.92
CA SER A 242 -11.55 -1.10 8.22
C SER A 242 -11.28 -2.62 8.29
N PRO A 243 -10.04 -3.10 8.11
CA PRO A 243 -9.74 -4.53 8.00
C PRO A 243 -10.10 -5.34 9.25
N LEU A 244 -10.17 -4.73 10.44
CA LEU A 244 -10.57 -5.42 11.66
C LEU A 244 -12.07 -5.26 11.94
N SER A 245 -12.59 -4.04 11.89
CA SER A 245 -13.98 -3.77 12.27
C SER A 245 -15.01 -4.06 11.16
N CYS A 246 -14.59 -4.09 9.90
CA CYS A 246 -15.47 -4.38 8.77
C CYS A 246 -14.72 -5.08 7.61
N ASN A 247 -14.77 -6.41 7.63
CA ASN A 247 -14.11 -7.26 6.64
C ASN A 247 -14.63 -7.01 5.20
N PHE A 248 -13.72 -6.77 4.25
CA PHE A 248 -13.98 -6.58 2.81
C PHE A 248 -13.37 -7.69 1.94
N CYS A 249 -13.12 -8.87 2.52
CA CYS A 249 -12.49 -9.99 1.81
C CYS A 249 -13.34 -10.55 0.66
N HIS A 250 -14.67 -10.44 0.74
CA HIS A 250 -15.60 -10.90 -0.30
C HIS A 250 -15.34 -10.21 -1.64
N ASP A 251 -14.93 -8.93 -1.63
CA ASP A 251 -14.68 -8.16 -2.85
C ASP A 251 -13.17 -8.00 -3.13
N CYS A 252 -12.31 -8.78 -2.45
CA CYS A 252 -10.86 -8.63 -2.53
C CYS A 252 -10.29 -9.19 -3.85
N ASN A 253 -9.85 -8.29 -4.72
CA ASN A 253 -9.25 -8.57 -6.04
C ASN A 253 -7.71 -8.62 -6.06
N ARG A 254 -7.05 -8.70 -4.90
CA ARG A 254 -5.62 -8.44 -4.74
C ARG A 254 -4.76 -9.70 -4.62
N ILE A 255 -3.62 -9.72 -5.30
CA ILE A 255 -2.48 -10.63 -5.06
C ILE A 255 -1.23 -9.79 -4.81
N ARG A 256 -0.28 -10.32 -4.04
CA ARG A 256 0.96 -9.63 -3.68
C ARG A 256 2.18 -10.41 -4.19
N LEU A 257 3.18 -9.68 -4.68
CA LEU A 257 4.52 -10.17 -4.97
C LEU A 257 5.49 -9.52 -3.97
N THR A 258 6.17 -10.34 -3.18
CA THR A 258 7.19 -9.93 -2.22
C THR A 258 8.51 -9.63 -2.94
N PRO A 259 9.45 -8.88 -2.33
CA PRO A 259 10.67 -8.48 -3.02
C PRO A 259 11.63 -9.66 -3.26
N ASP A 260 11.49 -10.74 -2.49
CA ASP A 260 12.21 -12.01 -2.60
C ASP A 260 11.53 -13.03 -3.55
N GLY A 261 10.49 -12.60 -4.26
CA GLY A 261 9.86 -13.40 -5.31
C GLY A 261 8.90 -14.48 -4.82
N LYS A 262 8.17 -14.21 -3.73
CA LYS A 262 7.04 -15.03 -3.30
C LYS A 262 5.72 -14.37 -3.66
N LEU A 263 4.76 -15.18 -4.13
CA LEU A 263 3.38 -14.74 -4.23
C LEU A 263 2.66 -14.95 -2.91
N LYS A 264 1.97 -13.90 -2.45
CA LYS A 264 1.07 -13.95 -1.30
C LYS A 264 -0.35 -13.64 -1.76
N PRO A 265 -1.24 -14.64 -1.75
CA PRO A 265 -2.64 -14.45 -2.12
C PRO A 265 -3.46 -13.63 -1.12
N CYS A 266 -3.00 -13.55 0.13
CA CYS A 266 -3.55 -12.69 1.16
C CYS A 266 -2.42 -11.99 1.91
N LEU A 267 -2.68 -10.76 2.40
CA LEU A 267 -1.75 -10.06 3.28
C LEU A 267 -1.58 -10.80 4.61
N HIS A 268 -2.67 -11.34 5.17
CA HIS A 268 -2.74 -11.93 6.51
C HIS A 268 -2.76 -13.46 6.47
N ASN A 269 -1.99 -14.06 5.58
CA ASN A 269 -1.80 -15.52 5.54
C ASN A 269 -0.33 -15.82 5.23
N ASP A 270 0.26 -16.78 5.94
CA ASP A 270 1.66 -17.18 5.74
C ASP A 270 1.90 -17.97 4.45
N MET A 271 0.84 -18.48 3.81
CA MET A 271 0.96 -19.17 2.54
C MET A 271 1.64 -18.29 1.49
N GLU A 272 2.67 -18.87 0.89
CA GLU A 272 3.56 -18.28 -0.08
C GLU A 272 3.85 -19.29 -1.19
N ILE A 273 3.88 -18.81 -2.43
CA ILE A 273 4.29 -19.61 -3.58
C ILE A 273 5.60 -19.04 -4.11
N ASP A 274 6.62 -19.88 -4.21
CA ASP A 274 7.91 -19.48 -4.74
C ASP A 274 7.86 -19.27 -6.25
N LEU A 275 8.10 -18.03 -6.69
CA LEU A 275 8.34 -17.73 -8.10
C LEU A 275 9.81 -17.53 -8.43
N ARG A 276 10.65 -17.19 -7.45
CA ARG A 276 12.05 -16.85 -7.72
C ARG A 276 12.81 -18.02 -8.33
N THR A 277 12.66 -19.21 -7.75
CA THR A 277 13.33 -20.42 -8.25
C THR A 277 12.92 -20.77 -9.68
N PRO A 278 11.62 -20.96 -10.00
CA PRO A 278 11.22 -21.29 -11.38
C PRO A 278 11.56 -20.17 -12.36
N LEU A 279 11.45 -18.88 -11.98
CA LEU A 279 11.88 -17.75 -12.82
C LEU A 279 13.35 -17.88 -13.24
N ARG A 280 14.24 -18.12 -12.27
CA ARG A 280 15.68 -18.20 -12.50
C ARG A 280 16.12 -19.46 -13.25
N ASN A 281 15.33 -20.52 -13.15
CA ASN A 281 15.50 -21.73 -13.94
C ASN A 281 14.97 -21.58 -15.38
N GLY A 282 14.34 -20.45 -15.73
CA GLY A 282 13.73 -20.24 -17.05
C GLY A 282 12.44 -21.04 -17.26
N GLU A 283 11.78 -21.46 -16.17
CA GLU A 283 10.53 -22.22 -16.23
C GLU A 283 9.33 -21.31 -16.55
N ASN A 284 8.27 -21.91 -17.08
CA ASN A 284 7.01 -21.21 -17.30
C ASN A 284 6.28 -21.01 -15.96
N ILE A 285 6.14 -19.76 -15.54
CA ILE A 285 5.53 -19.40 -14.25
C ILE A 285 4.00 -19.40 -14.25
N MET A 286 3.34 -19.58 -15.39
CA MET A 286 1.88 -19.41 -15.52
C MET A 286 1.08 -20.35 -14.61
N SER A 287 1.53 -21.60 -14.43
CA SER A 287 0.92 -22.55 -13.48
C SER A 287 0.95 -22.01 -12.06
N TYR A 288 2.11 -21.51 -11.60
CA TYR A 288 2.28 -20.94 -10.27
C TYR A 288 1.39 -19.71 -10.03
N LEU A 289 1.15 -18.88 -11.07
CA LEU A 289 0.23 -17.74 -10.98
C LEU A 289 -1.21 -18.20 -10.76
N MET A 290 -1.64 -19.23 -11.49
CA MET A 290 -2.99 -19.79 -11.36
C MET A 290 -3.17 -20.51 -10.01
N ASP A 291 -2.14 -21.22 -9.55
CA ASP A 291 -2.14 -21.86 -8.22
C ASP A 291 -2.34 -20.82 -7.13
N ALA A 292 -1.60 -19.70 -7.17
CA ALA A 292 -1.71 -18.61 -6.20
C ALA A 292 -3.15 -18.06 -6.08
N ILE A 293 -3.85 -17.98 -7.21
CA ILE A 293 -5.25 -17.52 -7.24
C ILE A 293 -6.18 -18.60 -6.70
N ALA A 294 -5.94 -19.86 -7.05
CA ALA A 294 -6.76 -20.98 -6.60
C ALA A 294 -6.68 -21.19 -5.07
N VAL A 295 -5.52 -20.92 -4.45
CA VAL A 295 -5.32 -21.06 -2.99
C VAL A 295 -5.60 -19.77 -2.21
N LYS A 296 -6.11 -18.72 -2.87
CA LYS A 296 -6.51 -17.49 -2.19
C LYS A 296 -7.61 -17.79 -1.17
N PRO A 297 -7.41 -17.52 0.14
CA PRO A 297 -8.41 -17.84 1.15
C PRO A 297 -9.68 -16.99 1.01
N GLU A 298 -10.82 -17.49 1.47
CA GLU A 298 -12.10 -16.76 1.47
C GLU A 298 -11.98 -15.43 2.21
N LYS A 299 -11.43 -15.48 3.43
CA LYS A 299 -11.21 -14.33 4.32
C LYS A 299 -9.95 -14.49 5.15
N HIS A 300 -9.43 -13.38 5.67
CA HIS A 300 -8.43 -13.42 6.73
C HIS A 300 -9.08 -13.69 8.10
N LEU A 301 -8.26 -14.10 9.06
CA LEU A 301 -8.67 -14.45 10.43
C LEU A 301 -8.11 -13.48 11.48
N LEU A 302 -7.95 -12.20 11.11
CA LEU A 302 -7.49 -11.14 12.03
C LEU A 302 -8.41 -10.96 13.24
N ASP A 303 -9.72 -11.20 13.08
CA ASP A 303 -10.71 -11.23 14.16
C ASP A 303 -10.42 -12.31 15.20
N GLN A 304 -9.71 -13.37 14.79
CA GLN A 304 -9.26 -14.46 15.66
C GLN A 304 -7.84 -14.25 16.17
N HIS A 305 -7.27 -13.05 16.00
CA HIS A 305 -5.90 -12.71 16.37
C HIS A 305 -4.85 -13.64 15.74
N GLN A 306 -5.17 -14.25 14.58
CA GLN A 306 -4.16 -14.96 13.81
C GLN A 306 -3.23 -13.96 13.14
N THR A 307 -1.95 -14.13 13.38
CA THR A 307 -0.88 -13.27 12.89
C THR A 307 -0.09 -14.01 11.82
N ILE A 308 0.85 -13.32 11.19
CA ILE A 308 1.75 -13.86 10.18
C ILE A 308 3.19 -13.63 10.63
N VAL A 309 4.11 -14.45 10.12
CA VAL A 309 5.53 -14.37 10.47
C VAL A 309 6.21 -13.15 9.84
N ARG A 310 5.87 -12.81 8.59
CA ARG A 310 6.50 -11.68 7.89
C ARG A 310 6.12 -10.33 8.48
N GLN A 311 7.07 -9.41 8.49
CA GLN A 311 6.84 -8.01 8.84
C GLN A 311 6.14 -7.26 7.69
N MET A 312 5.41 -6.19 8.03
CA MET A 312 4.71 -5.36 7.03
C MET A 312 5.66 -4.83 5.94
N SER A 313 6.88 -4.43 6.32
CA SER A 313 7.91 -3.93 5.42
C SER A 313 8.42 -4.97 4.41
N GLN A 314 8.25 -6.27 4.68
CA GLN A 314 8.70 -7.35 3.81
C GLN A 314 7.64 -7.78 2.79
N ILE A 315 6.39 -7.32 2.93
CA ILE A 315 5.24 -7.73 2.10
C ILE A 315 4.73 -6.58 1.22
N GLY A 316 5.17 -5.34 1.48
CA GLY A 316 4.74 -4.15 0.75
C GLY A 316 3.41 -3.59 1.27
N GLY A 317 3.43 -3.06 2.49
CA GLY A 317 2.29 -2.44 3.19
C GLY A 317 1.58 -1.37 2.38
#